data_AF-A0A0H3ECE0-F1
#
_entry.id   AF-A0A0H3ECE0-F1
#
_cell.length_a   1.000
_cell.length_b   1.000
_cell.length_c   1.000
_cell.angle_alpha   90.00
_cell.angle_beta   90.00
_cell.angle_gamma   90.00
#
_symmetry.space_group_name_H-M   'P 1'
#
loop_
_entity.id
_entity.type
_entity.pdbx_description
1 polymer ?
#
loop_
_entity_poly.entity_id
_entity_poly.type
_entity_poly.pdbx_seq_one_letter_code
_entity_poly.pdbx_strand_id
1 'polypeptide(L)'
;MSDPANTWPHCVISLDAGWDVVADAQHANPEYANELARLATRHGAIWRTEDFDVTLDELLRRNEARPRADHVPEEYIRSSWKRFHHVMFRPLNPEDPNGNLLKRMIADLYVRVTPVRGESDVFACNFTREAFLEGRWNTRTINARGL
;
A
#
# COMPACT_ATOMS: atom_id res chain seq x y z
N MET A 1 -10.31 -8.11 24.73
CA MET A 1 -11.68 -7.57 24.69
C MET A 1 -11.83 -6.98 23.29
N SER A 2 -12.60 -7.61 22.41
CA SER A 2 -12.66 -7.23 20.99
C SER A 2 -13.58 -6.03 20.83
N ASP A 3 -13.07 -4.93 20.27
CA ASP A 3 -13.88 -3.76 19.90
C ASP A 3 -14.88 -4.19 18.80
N PRO A 4 -16.20 -4.06 19.02
CA PRO A 4 -17.22 -4.44 18.03
C PRO A 4 -17.19 -3.59 16.75
N ALA A 5 -16.34 -2.56 16.67
CA ALA A 5 -16.14 -1.75 15.47
C ALA A 5 -15.05 -2.28 14.50
N ASN A 6 -14.29 -3.32 14.85
CA ASN A 6 -13.20 -3.82 13.99
C ASN A 6 -13.70 -4.85 12.98
N THR A 7 -14.05 -4.39 11.78
CA THR A 7 -14.44 -5.21 10.62
C THR A 7 -13.38 -6.25 10.21
N TRP A 8 -12.13 -6.10 10.67
CA TRP A 8 -10.97 -6.90 10.26
C TRP A 8 -10.16 -7.45 11.45
N PRO A 9 -10.74 -8.32 12.30
CA PRO A 9 -10.11 -8.75 13.55
C PRO A 9 -8.79 -9.49 13.33
N HIS A 10 -8.67 -10.26 12.25
CA HIS A 10 -7.43 -10.97 11.92
C HIS A 10 -6.30 -10.01 11.48
N CYS A 11 -6.63 -8.95 10.75
CA CYS A 11 -5.64 -7.95 10.36
C CYS A 11 -5.09 -7.21 11.58
N VAL A 12 -5.95 -6.86 12.54
CA VAL A 12 -5.55 -6.21 13.80
C VAL A 12 -4.57 -7.09 14.57
N ILE A 13 -4.94 -8.35 14.81
CA ILE A 13 -4.10 -9.30 15.56
C ILE A 13 -2.73 -9.47 14.90
N SER A 14 -2.69 -9.63 13.57
CA SER A 14 -1.43 -9.78 12.84
C SER A 14 -0.56 -8.53 12.89
N LEU A 15 -1.14 -7.35 12.70
CA LEU A 15 -0.41 -6.08 12.74
C LEU A 15 0.14 -5.79 14.16
N ASP A 16 -0.65 -6.06 15.20
CA ASP A 16 -0.20 -5.95 16.60
C ASP A 16 0.93 -6.93 16.93
N ALA A 17 0.95 -8.09 16.29
CA ALA A 17 2.05 -9.05 16.39
C ALA A 17 3.28 -8.67 15.54
N GLY A 18 3.21 -7.58 14.76
CA GLY A 18 4.28 -7.10 13.89
C GLY A 18 4.41 -7.89 12.58
N TRP A 19 3.35 -8.57 12.14
CA TRP A 19 3.37 -9.36 10.91
C TRP A 19 2.88 -8.56 9.70
N ASP A 20 3.45 -8.87 8.54
CA ASP A 20 2.92 -8.38 7.27
C ASP A 20 1.58 -9.04 6.95
N VAL A 21 0.65 -8.25 6.40
CA VAL A 21 -0.71 -8.69 6.07
C VAL A 21 -0.98 -8.52 4.59
N VAL A 22 -1.43 -9.60 3.93
CA VAL A 22 -1.95 -9.56 2.55
C VAL A 22 -3.45 -9.78 2.61
N ALA A 23 -4.21 -8.78 2.16
CA ALA A 23 -5.66 -8.89 2.00
C ALA A 23 -5.98 -9.30 0.56
N ASP A 24 -6.14 -10.60 0.34
CA ASP A 24 -6.52 -11.17 -0.96
C ASP A 24 -8.04 -11.30 -1.06
N ALA A 25 -8.71 -10.19 -1.38
CA ALA A 25 -10.13 -10.16 -1.66
C ALA A 25 -10.41 -9.30 -2.89
N GLN A 26 -11.57 -9.53 -3.52
CA GLN A 26 -12.11 -8.58 -4.49
C GLN A 26 -12.54 -7.31 -3.75
N HIS A 27 -11.57 -6.45 -3.43
CA HIS A 27 -11.75 -5.10 -2.86
C HIS A 27 -12.34 -4.13 -3.89
N ALA A 28 -13.35 -4.59 -4.63
CA ALA A 28 -14.00 -3.87 -5.70
C ALA A 28 -14.82 -2.67 -5.17
N ASN A 29 -15.17 -2.67 -3.89
CA ASN A 29 -15.64 -1.48 -3.19
C ASN A 29 -14.44 -0.71 -2.59
N PRO A 30 -14.18 0.53 -3.05
CA PRO A 30 -13.11 1.38 -2.51
C PRO A 30 -13.16 1.62 -1.00
N GLU A 31 -14.33 1.53 -0.38
CA GLU A 31 -14.48 1.70 1.08
C GLU A 31 -13.69 0.66 1.87
N TYR A 32 -13.65 -0.60 1.42
CA TYR A 32 -12.96 -1.66 2.16
C TYR A 32 -11.45 -1.50 2.17
N ALA A 33 -10.83 -1.15 1.04
CA ALA A 33 -9.39 -0.94 1.08
C ALA A 33 -9.01 0.43 1.70
N ASN A 34 -9.90 1.42 1.72
CA ASN A 34 -9.74 2.60 2.57
C ASN A 34 -9.73 2.23 4.07
N GLU A 35 -10.59 1.33 4.51
CA GLU A 35 -10.58 0.82 5.89
C GLU A 35 -9.27 0.10 6.23
N LEU A 36 -8.79 -0.77 5.34
CA LEU A 36 -7.51 -1.49 5.52
C LEU A 36 -6.31 -0.53 5.52
N ALA A 37 -6.29 0.48 4.64
CA ALA A 37 -5.24 1.50 4.63
C ALA A 37 -5.22 2.31 5.94
N ARG A 38 -6.40 2.69 6.45
CA ARG A 38 -6.51 3.36 7.75
C ARG A 38 -6.08 2.44 8.90
N LEU A 39 -6.43 1.16 8.84
CA LEU A 39 -6.01 0.18 9.83
C LEU A 39 -4.48 0.05 9.83
N ALA A 40 -3.85 -0.20 8.68
CA ALA A 40 -2.40 -0.27 8.57
C ALA A 40 -1.71 1.00 9.14
N THR A 41 -2.23 2.18 8.79
CA THR A 41 -1.71 3.47 9.30
C THR A 41 -1.80 3.57 10.83
N ARG A 42 -2.92 3.15 11.45
CA ARG A 42 -3.07 3.18 12.92
C ARG A 42 -2.07 2.28 13.64
N HIS A 43 -1.68 1.18 13.02
CA HIS A 43 -0.68 0.26 13.56
C HIS A 43 0.75 0.59 13.10
N GLY A 44 0.96 1.74 12.46
CA GLY A 44 2.29 2.18 12.02
C GLY A 44 2.87 1.40 10.83
N ALA A 45 2.04 0.60 10.15
CA ALA A 45 2.45 -0.21 9.00
C ALA A 45 2.44 0.62 7.70
N ILE A 46 3.37 0.28 6.80
CA ILE A 46 3.36 0.74 5.42
C ILE A 46 2.36 -0.12 4.65
N TRP A 47 1.60 0.48 3.72
CA TRP A 47 0.64 -0.26 2.91
C TRP A 47 0.79 0.05 1.42
N ARG A 48 0.39 -0.93 0.59
CA ARG A 48 0.34 -0.86 -0.86
C ARG A 48 -0.92 -1.57 -1.36
N THR A 49 -1.51 -1.05 -2.43
CA THR A 49 -2.51 -1.75 -3.24
C THR A 49 -1.88 -2.24 -4.53
N GLU A 50 -2.30 -3.43 -4.98
CA GLU A 50 -1.92 -3.96 -6.29
C GLU A 50 -3.19 -4.26 -7.08
N ASP A 51 -3.30 -3.62 -8.24
CA ASP A 51 -4.41 -3.76 -9.17
C ASP A 51 -4.04 -4.73 -10.29
N PHE A 52 -4.93 -5.68 -10.59
CA PHE A 52 -4.75 -6.61 -11.70
C PHE A 52 -5.59 -6.18 -12.90
N ASP A 53 -5.01 -5.37 -13.78
CA ASP A 53 -5.64 -4.92 -15.03
C ASP A 53 -5.65 -6.05 -16.07
N VAL A 54 -6.73 -6.83 -16.07
CA VAL A 54 -6.92 -8.01 -16.91
C VAL A 54 -8.21 -7.90 -17.71
N THR A 55 -8.16 -8.26 -18.99
CA THR A 55 -9.32 -8.22 -19.88
C THR A 55 -10.36 -9.28 -19.48
N LEU A 56 -11.63 -9.03 -19.81
CA LEU A 56 -12.71 -9.98 -19.57
C LEU A 56 -12.43 -11.35 -20.23
N ASP A 57 -11.95 -11.34 -21.48
CA ASP A 57 -11.63 -12.58 -22.22
C ASP A 57 -10.55 -13.40 -21.52
N GLU A 58 -9.52 -12.74 -20.99
CA GLU A 58 -8.46 -13.40 -20.24
C GLU A 58 -8.96 -13.95 -18.90
N LEU A 59 -9.87 -13.25 -18.20
CA LEU A 59 -10.50 -13.75 -16.98
C LEU A 59 -11.34 -15.00 -17.24
N LEU A 60 -12.12 -15.02 -18.33
CA LEU A 60 -12.94 -16.16 -18.71
C LEU A 60 -12.08 -17.36 -19.09
N ARG A 61 -11.03 -17.15 -19.90
CA ARG A 61 -10.06 -18.18 -20.25
C ARG A 61 -9.39 -18.79 -19.01
N ARG A 62 -8.98 -17.94 -18.05
CA ARG A 62 -8.40 -18.42 -16.78
C ARG A 62 -9.39 -19.21 -15.95
N ASN A 63 -10.65 -18.79 -15.90
CA ASN A 63 -11.69 -19.48 -15.14
C ASN A 63 -12.00 -20.86 -15.74
N GLU A 64 -12.02 -20.98 -17.07
CA GLU A 64 -12.22 -22.26 -17.77
C GLU A 64 -11.06 -23.25 -17.52
N ALA A 65 -9.84 -22.73 -17.33
CA ALA A 65 -8.66 -23.55 -17.04
C ALA A 65 -8.56 -24.02 -15.57
N ARG A 66 -9.44 -23.55 -14.67
CA ARG A 66 -9.44 -23.95 -13.25
C ARG A 66 -10.02 -25.35 -13.07
N PRO A 67 -9.74 -26.03 -11.95
CA PRO A 67 -10.52 -27.18 -11.53
C PRO A 67 -12.00 -26.80 -11.43
N ARG A 68 -12.89 -27.69 -11.87
CA ARG A 68 -14.34 -27.40 -11.93
C ARG A 68 -14.95 -26.96 -10.58
N ALA A 69 -14.38 -27.41 -9.47
CA ALA A 69 -14.79 -27.01 -8.12
C ALA A 69 -14.50 -25.53 -7.80
N ASP A 70 -13.51 -24.94 -8.48
CA ASP A 70 -13.05 -23.55 -8.28
C ASP A 70 -13.56 -22.61 -9.39
N HIS A 71 -14.44 -23.11 -10.26
CA HIS A 71 -15.08 -22.28 -11.29
C HIS A 71 -15.97 -21.25 -10.63
N VAL A 72 -15.71 -19.99 -10.98
CA VAL A 72 -16.59 -18.88 -10.65
C VAL A 72 -17.67 -18.79 -11.73
N PRO A 73 -18.95 -18.56 -11.40
CA PRO A 73 -20.00 -18.39 -12.39
C PRO A 73 -19.65 -17.31 -13.43
N GLU A 74 -19.80 -17.63 -14.72
CA GLU A 74 -19.42 -16.71 -15.79
C GLU A 74 -20.19 -15.38 -15.71
N GLU A 75 -21.48 -15.42 -15.40
CA GLU A 75 -22.31 -14.22 -15.21
C GLU A 75 -21.76 -13.32 -14.10
N TYR A 76 -21.24 -13.91 -13.03
CA TYR A 76 -20.59 -13.16 -11.94
C TYR A 76 -19.30 -12.49 -12.42
N ILE A 77 -18.47 -13.18 -13.20
CA ILE A 77 -17.22 -12.60 -13.75
C ILE A 77 -17.56 -11.42 -14.65
N ARG A 78 -18.52 -11.58 -15.58
CA ARG A 78 -18.94 -10.54 -16.52
C ARG A 78 -19.52 -9.33 -15.81
N SER A 79 -20.42 -9.55 -14.84
CA SER A 79 -21.05 -8.47 -14.07
C SER A 79 -20.05 -7.73 -13.19
N SER A 80 -19.17 -8.44 -12.48
CA SER A 80 -18.10 -7.87 -11.66
C SER A 80 -17.11 -7.08 -12.51
N TRP A 81 -16.64 -7.62 -13.63
CA TRP A 81 -15.73 -6.90 -14.53
C TRP A 81 -16.37 -5.62 -15.07
N LYS A 82 -17.59 -5.70 -15.60
CA LYS A 82 -18.31 -4.51 -16.07
C LYS A 82 -18.45 -3.43 -15.00
N ARG A 83 -18.77 -3.84 -13.77
CA ARG A 83 -19.00 -2.94 -12.64
C ARG A 83 -17.71 -2.33 -12.09
N PHE A 84 -16.62 -3.08 -12.05
CA PHE A 84 -15.45 -2.70 -11.26
C PHE A 84 -14.17 -2.43 -12.08
N HIS A 85 -14.05 -2.95 -13.30
CA HIS A 85 -12.84 -2.80 -14.11
C HIS A 85 -12.54 -1.34 -14.54
N HIS A 86 -13.52 -0.44 -14.51
CA HIS A 86 -13.29 0.98 -14.77
C HIS A 86 -13.05 1.80 -13.50
N VAL A 87 -13.33 1.21 -12.33
CA VAL A 87 -13.06 1.76 -10.99
C VAL A 87 -11.94 1.01 -10.27
N MET A 88 -11.12 0.25 -11.03
CA MET A 88 -9.82 -0.30 -10.60
C MET A 88 -9.14 0.69 -9.68
N PHE A 89 -8.59 0.19 -8.57
CA PHE A 89 -8.34 0.91 -7.32
C PHE A 89 -7.48 2.16 -7.50
N ARG A 90 -8.09 3.22 -8.06
CA ARG A 90 -7.56 4.56 -7.99
C ARG A 90 -7.71 4.94 -6.52
N PRO A 91 -6.62 5.18 -5.78
CA PRO A 91 -6.73 5.63 -4.41
C PRO A 91 -7.70 6.80 -4.38
N LEU A 92 -8.76 6.68 -3.57
CA LEU A 92 -9.74 7.75 -3.36
C LEU A 92 -9.11 8.86 -2.48
N ASN A 93 -8.00 9.44 -2.95
CA ASN A 93 -7.52 10.79 -2.71
C ASN A 93 -6.14 10.99 -3.35
N PRO A 94 -5.82 12.20 -3.86
CA PRO A 94 -4.47 12.56 -4.35
C PRO A 94 -3.41 12.67 -3.23
N GLU A 95 -3.82 12.55 -1.98
CA GLU A 95 -2.95 12.40 -0.81
C GLU A 95 -2.82 10.90 -0.52
N ASP A 96 -1.97 10.21 -1.27
CA ASP A 96 -1.36 8.96 -0.83
C ASP A 96 -0.87 9.16 0.62
N PRO A 97 -1.32 8.39 1.62
CA PRO A 97 -0.84 8.51 3.00
C PRO A 97 0.60 8.00 3.17
N ASN A 98 1.17 7.31 2.17
CA ASN A 98 2.61 7.18 2.06
C ASN A 98 3.26 8.46 1.56
N GLY A 99 2.54 9.39 0.95
CA GLY A 99 3.06 10.61 0.36
C GLY A 99 4.18 10.36 -0.65
N ASN A 100 4.64 11.41 -1.30
CA ASN A 100 5.89 11.32 -2.03
C ASN A 100 7.04 11.09 -1.00
N LEU A 101 7.79 10.00 -1.13
CA LEU A 101 8.90 9.66 -0.22
C LEU A 101 9.88 10.83 -0.06
N LEU A 102 10.21 11.52 -1.14
CA LEU A 102 11.07 12.70 -1.13
C LEU A 102 10.42 13.86 -0.35
N LYS A 103 9.11 14.12 -0.49
CA LYS A 103 8.39 15.11 0.35
C LYS A 103 8.49 14.76 1.84
N ARG A 104 8.41 13.47 2.20
CA ARG A 104 8.60 13.02 3.59
C ARG A 104 10.03 13.16 4.07
N MET A 105 11.02 12.88 3.22
CA MET A 105 12.44 13.08 3.54
C MET A 105 12.77 14.57 3.70
N ILE A 106 12.17 15.44 2.90
CA ILE A 106 12.30 16.91 3.03
C ILE A 106 11.72 17.41 4.37
N ALA A 107 10.64 16.80 4.84
CA ALA A 107 9.98 17.18 6.08
C ALA A 107 10.62 16.57 7.35
N ASP A 108 11.57 15.64 7.23
CA ASP A 108 12.18 14.96 8.37
C ASP A 108 13.40 15.74 8.89
N LEU A 109 13.34 16.19 10.15
CA LEU A 109 14.39 16.93 10.86
C LEU A 109 15.74 16.18 10.90
N TYR A 110 15.73 14.85 10.77
CA TYR A 110 16.90 13.99 10.82
C TYR A 110 17.43 13.60 9.45
N VAL A 111 16.83 14.10 8.36
CA VAL A 111 17.26 13.86 6.98
C VAL A 111 17.59 15.18 6.28
N ARG A 112 18.82 15.30 5.79
CA ARG A 112 19.28 16.36 4.90
C ARG A 112 19.06 15.93 3.45
N VAL A 113 18.14 16.60 2.78
CA VAL A 113 17.88 16.46 1.34
C VAL A 113 18.61 17.56 0.57
N THR A 114 19.34 17.21 -0.49
CA THR A 114 20.10 18.17 -1.31
C THR A 114 19.92 17.83 -2.79
N PRO A 115 19.55 18.78 -3.67
CA PRO A 115 19.46 18.53 -5.10
C PRO A 115 20.85 18.24 -5.69
N VAL A 116 20.92 17.29 -6.64
CA VAL A 116 22.17 16.96 -7.34
C VAL A 116 22.43 17.98 -8.43
N ARG A 117 23.63 18.58 -8.42
CA ARG A 117 23.99 19.64 -9.38
C ARG A 117 24.01 19.09 -10.80
N GLY A 118 23.26 19.73 -11.70
CA GLY A 118 23.18 19.34 -13.11
C GLY A 118 21.98 18.46 -13.46
N GLU A 119 21.25 17.97 -12.46
CA GLU A 119 20.05 17.13 -12.64
C GLU A 119 18.80 17.90 -12.19
N SER A 120 17.68 17.74 -12.89
CA SER A 120 16.44 18.46 -12.56
C SER A 120 15.54 17.75 -11.54
N ASP A 121 15.74 16.45 -11.32
CA ASP A 121 14.85 15.58 -10.53
C ASP A 121 15.59 14.58 -9.64
N VAL A 122 16.91 14.72 -9.47
CA VAL A 122 17.73 13.85 -8.62
C VAL A 122 18.12 14.55 -7.31
N PHE A 123 17.92 13.85 -6.19
CA PHE A 123 18.19 14.36 -4.84
C PHE A 123 19.01 13.38 -4.01
N ALA A 124 20.01 13.89 -3.29
CA ALA A 124 20.75 13.15 -2.28
C ALA A 124 20.06 13.29 -0.91
N CYS A 125 19.77 12.18 -0.24
CA CYS A 125 19.12 12.15 1.07
C CYS A 125 20.04 11.49 2.09
N ASN A 126 20.60 12.29 3.01
CA ASN A 126 21.57 11.86 4.02
C ASN A 126 21.00 12.07 5.43
N PHE A 127 21.39 11.28 6.42
CA PHE A 127 21.05 11.60 7.81
C PHE A 127 21.79 12.87 8.28
N THR A 128 21.21 13.61 9.23
CA THR A 128 21.90 14.75 9.86
C THR A 128 22.99 14.28 10.82
N ARG A 129 23.93 15.17 11.15
CA ARG A 129 25.00 14.88 12.11
C ARG A 129 24.45 14.54 13.49
N GLU A 130 23.39 15.23 13.91
CA GLU A 130 22.67 14.98 15.15
C GLU A 130 22.05 13.58 15.14
N ALA A 131 21.33 13.22 14.07
CA ALA A 131 20.74 11.89 13.92
C ALA A 131 21.78 10.76 14.02
N PHE A 132 22.96 10.97 13.43
CA PHE A 132 24.07 10.03 13.50
C PHE A 132 24.66 9.91 14.91
N LEU A 133 24.98 11.04 15.56
CA LEU A 133 25.63 11.06 16.87
C LEU A 133 24.70 10.54 17.98
N GLU A 134 23.40 10.77 17.85
CA GLU A 134 22.39 10.34 18.83
C GLU A 134 21.77 8.98 18.51
N GLY A 135 22.20 8.32 17.43
CA GLY A 135 21.71 6.99 17.05
C GLY A 135 20.21 6.95 16.77
N ARG A 136 19.63 8.03 16.22
CA ARG A 136 18.19 8.14 15.97
C ARG A 136 17.79 7.40 14.69
N TRP A 137 17.82 6.08 14.76
CA TRP A 137 17.50 5.18 13.64
C TRP A 137 15.99 4.90 13.55
N ASN A 138 15.27 5.80 12.89
CA ASN A 138 13.87 5.60 12.47
C ASN A 138 13.78 5.10 11.01
N THR A 139 12.58 4.72 10.57
CA THR A 139 12.29 4.22 9.21
C THR A 139 12.79 5.13 8.08
N ARG A 140 13.01 6.44 8.32
CA ARG A 140 13.51 7.39 7.33
C ARG A 140 15.03 7.55 7.37
N THR A 141 15.63 7.65 8.54
CA THR A 141 17.10 7.72 8.73
C THR A 141 17.83 6.44 8.31
N ILE A 142 17.19 5.26 8.39
CA ILE A 142 17.77 4.00 7.87
C ILE A 142 17.81 3.95 6.34
N ASN A 143 16.89 4.69 5.68
CA ASN A 143 16.77 4.77 4.24
C ASN A 143 17.56 5.95 3.66
N ALA A 144 17.90 6.94 4.48
CA ALA A 144 18.88 7.97 4.15
C ALA A 144 20.28 7.35 4.21
N ARG A 145 20.95 7.24 3.06
CA ARG A 145 22.32 6.70 2.97
C ARG A 145 23.27 7.83 2.61
N GLY A 146 24.15 8.15 3.55
CA GLY A 146 25.32 9.01 3.35
C GLY A 146 26.59 8.30 3.78
N LEU A 147 27.64 8.44 2.97
CA LEU A 147 29.03 8.18 3.36
C LEU A 147 29.52 9.26 4.34
#